data_AF-A0A2M7Z1K7-F1
#
_entry.id   AF-A0A2M7Z1K7-F1
#
_cell.length_a   1.000
_cell.length_b   1.000
_cell.length_c   1.000
_cell.angle_alpha   90.00
_cell.angle_beta   90.00
_cell.angle_gamma   90.00
#
_symmetry.space_group_name_H-M   'P 1'
#
loop_
_entity.id
_entity.type
_entity.pdbx_description
1 polymer ?
#
loop_
_entity_poly.entity_id
_entity_poly.type
_entity_poly.pdbx_seq_one_letter_code
_entity_poly.pdbx_strand_id
1 'polypeptide(L)'
;MLADVVLPGRRFQVFTYQVPPHLLALLHVGTPVMVPLGSAVVSGVVVTLFEPQTSLSLQSPFSHKPLRAILSLEADAGNRPLEHNLLRLVEKISDYYLTPLSACLRLIVPPHSIQVMRRVFLTDEGRQAVSQTSLPSDVQLVLRILERAPKGLLRSSLI
;
A
#
# COMPACT_ATOMS: atom_id res chain seq x y z
N MET A 1 -8.80 12.29 7.89
CA MET A 1 -7.37 12.25 8.26
C MET A 1 -6.57 11.61 7.13
N LEU A 2 -5.42 12.19 6.83
CA LEU A 2 -4.43 11.71 5.88
C LEU A 2 -3.14 11.36 6.61
N ALA A 3 -2.39 10.44 6.03
CA ALA A 3 -1.10 10.01 6.53
C ALA A 3 -0.07 10.02 5.40
N ASP A 4 1.07 10.64 5.66
CA ASP A 4 2.25 10.50 4.81
C ASP A 4 3.05 9.29 5.26
N VAL A 5 3.35 8.40 4.31
CA VAL A 5 4.00 7.13 4.55
C VAL A 5 5.27 7.03 3.70
N VAL A 6 6.38 6.72 4.35
CA VAL A 6 7.65 6.40 3.71
C VAL A 6 7.73 4.91 3.44
N LEU A 7 8.13 4.56 2.22
CA LEU A 7 8.29 3.17 1.79
C LEU A 7 9.80 2.85 1.65
N PRO A 8 10.41 2.08 2.58
CA PRO A 8 11.84 1.79 2.57
C PRO A 8 12.33 1.14 1.26
N GLY A 9 11.45 0.39 0.58
CA GLY A 9 11.74 -0.25 -0.71
C GLY A 9 11.66 0.65 -1.95
N ARG A 10 11.43 1.96 -1.79
CA ARG A 10 11.32 2.92 -2.90
C ARG A 10 12.28 4.10 -2.71
N ARG A 11 12.79 4.62 -3.83
CA ARG A 11 13.74 5.73 -3.82
C ARG A 11 13.04 7.02 -3.39
N PHE A 12 13.36 7.47 -2.19
CA PHE A 12 13.24 8.84 -1.69
C PHE A 12 11.85 9.51 -1.77
N GLN A 13 10.76 8.75 -1.87
CA GLN A 13 9.41 9.29 -2.03
C GLN A 13 8.54 9.03 -0.80
N VAL A 14 7.76 10.04 -0.46
CA VAL A 14 6.69 10.00 0.54
C VAL A 14 5.37 9.86 -0.22
N PHE A 15 4.48 9.00 0.27
CA PHE A 15 3.19 8.75 -0.34
C PHE A 15 2.07 9.07 0.65
N THR A 16 1.08 9.84 0.21
CA THR A 16 -0.08 10.20 1.03
C THR A 16 -1.19 9.17 0.87
N TYR A 17 -1.68 8.68 2.00
CA TYR A 17 -2.78 7.72 2.09
C TYR A 17 -3.92 8.25 2.96
N GLN A 18 -5.13 7.77 2.68
CA GLN A 18 -6.27 7.98 3.55
C GLN A 18 -6.19 7.04 4.76
N VAL A 19 -6.45 7.56 5.97
CA VAL A 19 -6.53 6.74 7.17
C VAL A 19 -7.98 6.25 7.37
N PRO A 20 -8.24 4.93 7.34
CA PRO A 20 -9.55 4.39 7.64
C PRO A 20 -10.00 4.69 9.07
N PRO A 21 -11.32 4.83 9.34
CA PRO A 21 -11.84 5.11 10.68
C PRO A 21 -11.37 4.12 11.75
N HIS A 22 -11.29 2.84 11.41
CA HIS A 22 -10.88 1.78 12.34
C HIS A 22 -9.39 1.82 12.72
N LEU A 23 -8.55 2.54 11.97
CA LEU A 23 -7.13 2.72 12.27
C LEU A 23 -6.82 4.05 12.96
N LEU A 24 -7.77 4.99 13.04
CA LEU A 24 -7.52 6.34 13.57
C LEU A 24 -6.95 6.34 14.99
N ALA A 25 -7.48 5.48 15.86
CA ALA A 25 -7.05 5.41 17.27
C ALA A 25 -5.74 4.62 17.47
N LEU A 26 -5.30 3.89 16.45
CA LEU A 26 -4.13 3.00 16.54
C LEU A 26 -2.91 3.57 15.82
N LEU A 27 -3.10 4.52 14.90
CA LEU A 27 -2.02 5.15 14.17
C LEU A 27 -1.42 6.34 14.95
N HIS A 28 -0.11 6.33 15.11
CA HIS A 28 0.70 7.50 15.45
C HIS A 28 1.90 7.61 14.49
N VAL A 29 2.63 8.73 14.54
CA VAL A 29 3.89 8.86 13.78
C VAL A 29 4.88 7.78 14.24
N GLY A 30 5.57 7.14 13.30
CA GLY A 30 6.45 6.00 13.54
C GLY A 30 5.76 4.63 13.47
N THR A 31 4.43 4.58 13.30
CA THR A 31 3.70 3.30 13.16
C THR A 31 4.03 2.62 11.84
N PRO A 32 4.43 1.33 11.85
CA PRO A 32 4.57 0.54 10.63
C PRO A 32 3.19 0.09 10.11
N VAL A 33 2.97 0.24 8.81
CA VAL A 33 1.67 0.06 8.16
C VAL A 33 1.81 -0.67 6.82
N MET A 34 0.78 -1.44 6.47
CA MET A 34 0.67 -2.05 5.15
C MET A 34 -0.13 -1.14 4.22
N VAL A 35 0.49 -0.73 3.11
CA VAL A 35 -0.12 0.18 2.14
C VAL A 35 -0.09 -0.39 0.71
N PRO A 36 -1.11 -0.08 -0.11
CA PRO A 36 -1.15 -0.53 -1.49
C PRO A 36 -0.27 0.38 -2.36
N LEU A 37 0.63 -0.23 -3.13
CA LEU A 37 1.50 0.43 -4.09
C LEU A 37 1.39 -0.27 -5.46
N GLY A 38 0.65 0.33 -6.40
CA GLY A 38 0.41 -0.27 -7.70
C GLY A 38 -0.35 -1.60 -7.57
N SER A 39 0.31 -2.72 -7.92
CA SER A 39 -0.17 -4.09 -7.79
C SER A 39 0.39 -4.84 -6.57
N ALA A 40 1.20 -4.18 -5.74
CA ALA A 40 1.79 -4.78 -4.54
C ALA A 40 1.22 -4.15 -3.27
N VAL A 41 1.36 -4.86 -2.16
CA VAL A 41 1.18 -4.34 -0.81
C VAL A 41 2.56 -4.32 -0.16
N VAL A 42 2.92 -3.17 0.39
CA VAL A 42 4.27 -2.87 0.86
C VAL A 42 4.18 -2.32 2.27
N SER A 43 5.12 -2.71 3.12
CA SER A 43 5.29 -2.08 4.42
C SER A 43 5.88 -0.66 4.27
N GLY A 44 5.35 0.26 5.04
CA GLY A 44 5.85 1.61 5.18
C GLY A 44 5.72 2.10 6.61
N VAL A 45 6.29 3.27 6.87
CA VAL A 45 6.22 3.91 8.19
C VAL A 45 5.55 5.26 8.05
N VAL A 46 4.60 5.52 8.94
CA VAL A 46 3.90 6.82 9.03
C VAL A 46 4.87 7.88 9.52
N VAL A 47 5.05 8.95 8.77
CA VAL A 47 5.93 10.08 9.14
C VAL A 47 5.16 11.34 9.50
N THR A 48 3.96 11.50 8.95
CA THR A 48 3.10 12.66 9.24
C THR A 48 1.64 12.21 9.29
N LEU A 49 0.89 12.77 10.22
CA LEU A 49 -0.57 12.68 10.29
C LEU A 49 -1.16 14.08 10.22
N PHE A 50 -2.13 14.30 9.35
CA PHE A 50 -2.73 15.61 9.19
C PHE A 50 -4.19 15.51 8.73
N GLU A 51 -4.97 16.54 9.01
CA GLU A 51 -6.28 16.68 8.43
C GLU A 51 -6.16 17.19 7.00
N PRO A 52 -6.95 16.65 6.04
CA PRO A 52 -7.00 17.21 4.71
C PRO A 52 -7.43 18.68 4.85
N GLN A 53 -6.55 19.59 4.45
CA GLN A 53 -6.90 21.01 4.49
C GLN A 53 -8.05 21.22 3.50
N THR A 54 -9.20 21.69 4.01
CA THR A 54 -10.41 22.02 3.24
C THR A 54 -10.17 23.09 2.16
N SER A 55 -8.98 23.66 2.06
CA SER A 55 -8.69 24.87 1.29
C SER A 55 -7.34 24.82 0.57
N LEU A 56 -7.09 23.82 -0.26
CA LEU A 56 -6.28 24.05 -1.45
C LEU A 56 -6.95 23.34 -2.62
N SER A 57 -7.81 24.11 -3.29
CA SER A 57 -8.14 23.96 -4.69
C SER A 57 -6.84 24.02 -5.51
N LEU A 58 -6.03 22.96 -5.44
CA LEU A 58 -5.12 22.63 -6.52
C LEU A 58 -6.04 22.18 -7.65
N GLN A 59 -6.45 23.15 -8.46
CA GLN A 59 -7.06 22.95 -9.77
C GLN A 59 -6.03 22.26 -10.65
N SER A 60 -5.76 21.00 -10.36
CA SER A 60 -5.01 20.13 -11.24
C SER A 60 -5.98 19.70 -12.33
N PRO A 61 -5.66 19.88 -13.62
CA PRO A 61 -6.49 19.41 -14.73
C PRO A 61 -6.57 17.88 -14.80
N PHE A 62 -5.87 17.18 -13.90
CA PHE A 62 -5.87 15.73 -13.80
C PHE A 62 -7.01 15.26 -12.90
N SER A 63 -7.94 14.49 -13.48
CA SER A 63 -8.97 13.75 -12.74
C SER A 63 -8.33 13.03 -11.55
N HIS A 64 -8.52 13.58 -10.35
CA HIS A 64 -7.90 13.05 -9.14
C HIS A 64 -8.52 11.68 -8.85
N LYS A 65 -7.77 10.61 -9.14
CA LYS A 65 -8.11 9.29 -8.60
C LYS A 65 -8.16 9.42 -7.08
N PRO A 66 -9.15 8.80 -6.41
CA PRO A 66 -9.23 8.85 -4.97
C PRO A 66 -7.92 8.33 -4.34
N LEU A 67 -7.49 8.98 -3.27
CA LEU A 67 -6.34 8.50 -2.49
C LEU A 67 -6.61 7.08 -2.03
N ARG A 68 -5.59 6.23 -2.11
CA ARG A 68 -5.70 4.87 -1.59
C ARG A 68 -5.69 4.92 -0.06
N ALA A 69 -6.35 3.96 0.57
CA ALA A 69 -6.37 3.83 2.02
C ALA A 69 -5.22 2.94 2.54
N ILE A 70 -4.80 3.18 3.78
CA ILE A 70 -3.98 2.23 4.55
C ILE A 70 -4.79 0.95 4.76
N LEU A 71 -4.18 -0.22 4.59
CA LEU A 71 -4.88 -1.50 4.67
C LEU A 71 -4.93 -2.01 6.11
N SER A 72 -3.80 -1.98 6.80
CA SER A 72 -3.66 -2.48 8.17
C SER A 72 -2.41 -1.91 8.83
N LEU A 73 -2.31 -2.10 10.14
CA LEU A 73 -1.02 -2.07 10.83
C LEU A 73 -0.16 -3.25 10.36
N GLU A 74 1.15 -3.11 10.44
CA GLU A 74 2.04 -4.24 10.27
C GLU A 74 2.15 -5.04 11.57
N ALA A 75 1.86 -6.33 11.50
CA ALA A 75 1.75 -7.20 12.68
C ALA A 75 3.02 -8.02 12.97
N ASP A 76 4.12 -7.78 12.25
CA ASP A 76 5.37 -8.52 12.45
C ASP A 76 6.02 -8.11 13.79
N ALA A 77 6.42 -9.09 14.60
CA ALA A 77 6.96 -8.89 15.95
C ALA A 77 8.28 -8.08 15.96
N GLY A 78 8.98 -8.02 14.83
CA GLY A 78 10.16 -7.17 14.64
C GLY A 78 9.86 -5.68 14.41
N ASN A 79 8.62 -5.34 14.07
CA ASN A 79 8.24 -4.00 13.62
C ASN A 79 7.47 -3.27 14.69
N ARG A 80 8.22 -2.84 15.70
CA ARG A 80 7.70 -1.91 16.70
C ARG A 80 7.60 -0.50 16.11
N PRO A 81 6.62 0.30 16.57
CA PRO A 81 6.66 1.75 16.47
C PRO A 81 8.07 2.34 16.58
N LEU A 82 8.45 3.20 15.65
CA LEU A 82 9.65 4.01 15.82
C LEU A 82 9.43 5.01 16.96
N GLU A 83 10.32 4.98 17.95
CA GLU A 83 10.33 5.91 19.07
C GLU A 83 10.54 7.35 18.59
N HIS A 84 9.90 8.30 19.27
CA HIS A 84 9.96 9.73 18.92
C HIS A 84 11.38 10.29 18.88
N ASN A 85 12.23 9.87 19.82
CA ASN A 85 13.63 10.32 19.88
C ASN A 85 14.44 9.88 18.65
N LEU A 86 14.12 8.69 18.12
CA LEU A 86 14.79 8.12 16.97
C LEU A 86 14.32 8.79 15.68
N LEU A 87 13.03 9.12 15.57
CA LEU A 87 12.50 9.96 14.48
C LEU A 87 13.15 11.35 14.47
N ARG A 88 13.22 12.01 15.63
CA ARG A 88 13.89 13.33 15.76
C ARG A 88 15.37 13.26 15.39
N LEU A 89 16.07 12.18 15.75
CA LEU A 89 17.46 11.98 15.35
C LEU A 89 17.58 11.87 13.83
N VAL A 90 16.69 11.12 13.20
CA VAL A 90 16.64 10.93 11.75
C VAL A 90 16.34 12.24 11.01
N GLU A 91 15.42 13.05 11.52
CA GLU A 91 15.17 14.41 11.02
C GLU A 91 16.43 15.28 11.09
N LYS A 92 17.14 15.27 12.23
CA LYS A 92 18.40 16.01 12.36
C LYS A 92 19.48 15.53 11.39
N ILE A 93 19.59 14.23 11.14
CA ILE A 93 20.54 13.67 10.17
C ILE A 93 20.16 14.08 8.75
N SER A 94 18.88 14.00 8.42
CA SER A 94 18.30 14.44 7.15
C SER A 94 18.66 15.90 6.87
N ASP A 95 18.41 16.78 7.85
CA ASP A 95 18.69 18.21 7.75
C ASP A 95 20.18 18.52 7.69
N TYR A 96 20.98 17.90 8.57
CA TYR A 96 22.42 18.17 8.66
C TYR A 96 23.18 17.74 7.40
N TYR A 97 22.84 16.58 6.83
CA TYR A 97 23.50 16.06 5.64
C TYR A 97 22.78 16.40 4.33
N LEU A 98 21.71 17.22 4.38
CA LEU A 98 20.87 17.53 3.22
C LEU A 98 20.43 16.28 2.46
N THR A 99 20.10 15.23 3.20
CA THR A 99 19.66 13.95 2.65
C THR A 99 18.15 13.82 2.74
N PRO A 100 17.47 13.09 1.83
CA PRO A 100 16.04 12.88 1.95
C PRO A 100 15.69 12.10 3.23
N LEU A 101 14.71 12.56 4.02
CA LEU A 101 14.27 11.89 5.26
C LEU A 101 14.00 10.40 5.07
N SER A 102 13.39 10.05 3.94
CA SER A 102 13.09 8.67 3.56
C SER A 102 14.34 7.81 3.31
N ALA A 103 15.47 8.42 2.90
CA ALA A 103 16.76 7.75 2.80
C ALA A 103 17.27 7.32 4.18
N CYS A 104 17.19 8.22 5.16
CA CYS A 104 17.63 7.98 6.52
C CYS A 104 16.72 6.94 7.22
N LEU A 105 15.40 7.06 7.07
CA LEU A 105 14.44 6.10 7.61
C LEU A 105 14.68 4.68 7.10
N ARG A 106 15.07 4.52 5.84
CA ARG A 106 15.39 3.19 5.28
C ARG A 106 16.57 2.51 5.99
N LEU A 107 17.49 3.25 6.61
CA LEU A 107 18.66 2.67 7.28
C LEU A 107 18.35 2.09 8.67
N ILE A 108 17.28 2.58 9.31
CA ILE A 108 16.89 2.21 10.68
C ILE A 108 15.66 1.29 10.70
N VAL A 109 14.87 1.32 9.63
CA VAL A 109 13.70 0.47 9.47
C VAL A 109 14.17 -0.87 8.90
N PRO A 110 13.85 -2.01 9.54
CA PRO A 110 14.26 -3.33 9.07
C PRO A 110 13.92 -3.57 7.59
N PRO A 111 14.61 -4.45 6.85
CA PRO A 111 14.17 -4.83 5.51
C PRO A 111 12.86 -5.61 5.61
N HIS A 112 11.81 -5.12 4.93
CA HIS A 112 10.47 -5.67 5.03
C HIS A 112 10.12 -6.64 3.91
N SER A 113 9.19 -7.55 4.19
CA SER A 113 8.60 -8.41 3.18
C SER A 113 7.73 -7.60 2.21
N ILE A 114 8.02 -7.71 0.91
CA ILE A 114 7.16 -7.15 -0.13
C ILE A 114 6.12 -8.22 -0.49
N GLN A 115 4.86 -7.98 -0.14
CA GLN A 115 3.77 -8.86 -0.52
C GLN A 115 3.25 -8.46 -1.90
N VAL A 116 3.75 -9.15 -2.94
CA VAL A 116 3.21 -8.98 -4.28
C VAL A 116 1.82 -9.59 -4.32
N MET A 117 0.79 -8.76 -4.53
CA MET A 117 -0.55 -9.28 -4.70
C MET A 117 -0.65 -9.94 -6.07
N ARG A 118 -0.57 -11.27 -6.10
CA ARG A 118 -0.72 -12.04 -7.34
C ARG A 118 -2.13 -11.84 -7.88
N ARG A 119 -2.21 -11.19 -9.04
CA ARG A 119 -3.44 -11.09 -9.81
C ARG A 119 -3.51 -12.26 -10.77
N VAL A 120 -4.65 -12.93 -10.79
CA VAL A 120 -4.98 -13.99 -11.74
C VAL A 120 -5.72 -13.35 -12.91
N PHE A 121 -5.30 -13.68 -14.12
CA PHE A 121 -5.91 -13.23 -15.36
C PHE A 121 -6.34 -14.44 -16.17
N LEU A 122 -7.40 -14.28 -16.95
CA LEU A 122 -7.78 -15.28 -17.94
C LEU A 122 -6.81 -15.20 -19.13
N THR A 123 -6.16 -16.31 -19.46
CA THR A 123 -5.42 -16.46 -20.73
C THR A 123 -6.41 -16.68 -21.88
N ASP A 124 -5.93 -16.62 -23.11
CA ASP A 124 -6.80 -16.80 -24.28
C ASP A 124 -7.29 -18.24 -24.42
N GLU A 125 -6.48 -19.23 -24.04
CA GLU A 125 -6.91 -20.62 -23.91
C GLU A 125 -7.98 -20.76 -22.82
N GLY A 126 -7.86 -20.02 -21.73
CA GLY A 126 -8.87 -19.96 -20.67
C GLY A 126 -10.21 -19.39 -21.14
N ARG A 127 -10.22 -18.40 -22.04
CA ARG A 127 -11.46 -17.88 -22.67
C ARG A 127 -12.14 -18.94 -23.52
N GLN A 128 -11.35 -19.68 -24.32
CA GLN A 128 -11.88 -20.76 -25.15
C GLN A 128 -12.44 -21.90 -24.31
N ALA A 129 -11.79 -22.20 -23.18
CA ALA A 129 -12.21 -23.24 -22.26
C ALA A 129 -13.54 -22.92 -21.53
N VAL A 130 -13.86 -21.64 -21.28
CA VAL A 130 -15.19 -21.23 -20.76
C VAL A 130 -16.32 -21.64 -21.69
N SER A 131 -16.08 -21.58 -23.01
CA SER A 131 -17.05 -21.95 -24.04
C SER A 131 -17.17 -23.48 -24.22
N GLN A 132 -16.25 -24.27 -23.66
CA GLN A 132 -16.24 -25.73 -23.77
C GLN A 132 -16.87 -26.36 -22.53
N THR A 133 -17.97 -27.10 -22.70
CA THR A 133 -18.83 -27.64 -21.63
C THR A 133 -18.18 -28.75 -20.78
N SER A 134 -16.97 -29.19 -21.09
CA SER A 134 -16.35 -30.39 -20.50
C SER A 134 -15.63 -30.17 -19.16
N LEU A 135 -15.71 -28.98 -18.57
CA LEU A 135 -15.00 -28.66 -17.33
C LEU A 135 -15.86 -28.95 -16.07
N PRO A 136 -15.24 -29.32 -14.93
CA PRO A 136 -15.93 -29.41 -13.64
C PRO A 136 -16.61 -28.10 -13.26
N SER A 137 -17.75 -28.18 -12.54
CA SER A 137 -18.57 -27.02 -12.15
C SER A 137 -17.79 -25.90 -11.46
N ASP A 138 -16.86 -26.28 -10.58
CA ASP A 138 -16.11 -25.34 -9.75
C ASP A 138 -15.10 -24.55 -10.60
N VAL A 139 -14.48 -25.23 -11.58
CA VAL A 139 -13.56 -24.62 -12.53
C VAL A 139 -14.29 -23.66 -13.45
N GLN A 140 -15.48 -24.03 -13.95
CA GLN A 140 -16.31 -23.15 -14.78
C GLN A 140 -16.71 -21.88 -14.02
N LEU A 141 -17.05 -22.00 -12.73
CA LEU A 141 -17.43 -20.87 -11.89
C LEU A 141 -16.28 -19.89 -11.71
N VAL A 142 -15.07 -20.38 -11.38
CA VAL A 142 -13.87 -19.54 -11.26
C VAL A 142 -13.54 -18.83 -12.58
N LEU A 143 -13.63 -19.54 -13.72
CA LEU A 143 -13.34 -18.93 -15.03
C LEU A 143 -14.38 -17.85 -15.41
N ARG A 144 -15.68 -18.06 -15.14
CA ARG A 144 -16.72 -17.02 -15.36
C ARG A 144 -16.51 -15.79 -14.47
N ILE A 145 -16.05 -15.99 -13.23
CA ILE A 145 -15.72 -14.89 -12.32
C ILE A 145 -14.52 -14.09 -12.87
N LEU A 146 -13.51 -14.76 -13.39
CA LEU A 146 -12.34 -14.13 -14.03
C LEU A 146 -12.68 -13.44 -15.36
N GLU A 147 -13.61 -13.97 -16.16
CA GLU A 147 -14.09 -13.37 -17.41
C GLU A 147 -14.75 -12.00 -17.17
N ARG A 148 -15.49 -11.86 -16.07
CA ARG A 148 -16.14 -10.59 -15.66
C ARG A 148 -15.16 -9.54 -15.14
N ALA A 149 -13.90 -9.91 -14.87
CA ALA A 149 -12.89 -9.04 -14.28
C ALA A 149 -11.68 -8.86 -15.23
N PRO A 150 -11.79 -8.01 -16.27
CA PRO A 150 -10.74 -7.86 -17.29
C PRO A 150 -9.40 -7.31 -16.75
N LYS A 151 -9.43 -6.66 -15.58
CA LYS A 151 -8.23 -6.18 -14.88
C LYS A 151 -7.60 -7.24 -13.96
N GLY A 152 -8.05 -8.49 -14.06
CA GLY A 152 -7.63 -9.61 -13.21
C GLY A 152 -8.21 -9.53 -11.80
N LEU A 153 -8.19 -10.65 -11.08
CA LEU A 153 -8.64 -10.75 -9.70
C LEU A 153 -7.47 -11.02 -8.77
N LEU A 154 -7.55 -10.53 -7.53
CA LEU A 154 -6.58 -10.90 -6.50
C LEU A 154 -6.75 -12.38 -6.18
N ARG A 155 -5.64 -13.12 -6.04
CA ARG A 155 -5.71 -14.55 -5.64
C ARG A 155 -6.45 -14.75 -4.32
N SER A 156 -6.37 -13.78 -3.41
CA SER A 156 -7.09 -13.79 -2.13
C SER A 156 -8.61 -13.64 -2.26
N SER A 157 -9.11 -13.23 -3.43
CA SER A 157 -10.56 -13.09 -3.69
C SER A 157 -11.17 -14.32 -4.38
N LEU A 158 -10.37 -15.38 -4.62
CA LEU A 158 -10.78 -16.62 -5.28
C LEU A 158 -10.93 -17.81 -4.30
N ILE A 159 -10.70 -17.59 -3.00
CA ILE A 159 -10.86 -18.57 -1.90
C ILE A 159 -12.04 -18.10 -1.06
#